data_AF-A0A4Q2UGM3-F1
#
_entry.id   AF-A0A4Q2UGM3-F1
#
_cell.length_a   1.000
_cell.length_b   1.000
_cell.length_c   1.000
_cell.angle_alpha   90.00
_cell.angle_beta   90.00
_cell.angle_gamma   90.00
#
_symmetry.space_group_name_H-M   'P 1'
#
loop_
_entity.id
_entity.type
_entity.pdbx_description
1 polymer ?
#
loop_
_entity_poly.entity_id
_entity_poly.type
_entity_poly.pdbx_seq_one_letter_code
_entity_poly.pdbx_strand_id
1 'polypeptide(L)'
;MRRDIFQAIADPTRRAIIALIALQAMTPNAIAENFNTTRQSVSKHLRILTECELVKQEQQGREIYYSLEVEKIKEVDQWVSQFRKLWETRFNQLDDVLSTLKQQQK
;
A
#
# COMPACT_ATOMS: atom_id res chain seq x y z
N MET A 1 -6.85 20.62 5.60
CA MET A 1 -7.09 19.25 6.09
C MET A 1 -5.97 18.38 5.56
N ARG A 2 -5.16 17.76 6.43
CA ARG A 2 -4.09 16.84 6.02
C ARG A 2 -4.73 15.66 5.31
N ARG A 3 -4.23 15.28 4.13
CA ARG A 3 -4.79 14.15 3.38
C ARG A 3 -4.51 12.87 4.15
N ASP A 4 -5.53 12.02 4.23
CA ASP A 4 -5.47 10.77 4.97
C ASP A 4 -4.80 9.65 4.14
N ILE A 5 -4.11 8.73 4.82
CA ILE A 5 -3.39 7.61 4.20
C ILE A 5 -4.33 6.71 3.42
N PHE A 6 -5.54 6.45 3.92
CA PHE A 6 -6.52 5.59 3.25
C PHE A 6 -7.00 6.20 1.93
N GLN A 7 -7.16 7.52 1.88
CA GLN A 7 -7.47 8.22 0.62
C GLN A 7 -6.30 8.11 -0.38
N ALA A 8 -5.07 8.18 0.09
CA ALA A 8 -3.91 8.00 -0.77
C ALA A 8 -3.84 6.58 -1.34
N ILE A 9 -4.00 5.54 -0.53
CA ILE A 9 -3.91 4.16 -1.03
C ILE A 9 -5.17 3.69 -1.76
N ALA A 10 -6.27 4.44 -1.76
CA ALA A 10 -7.48 4.08 -2.53
C ALA A 10 -7.26 4.10 -4.05
N ASP A 11 -6.31 4.91 -4.54
CA ASP A 11 -5.99 5.04 -5.96
C ASP A 11 -5.00 3.95 -6.43
N PRO A 12 -5.32 3.22 -7.52
CA PRO A 12 -4.48 2.11 -8.00
C PRO A 12 -3.12 2.58 -8.51
N THR A 13 -3.03 3.75 -9.15
CA THR A 13 -1.76 4.30 -9.64
C THR A 13 -0.84 4.65 -8.48
N ARG A 14 -1.36 5.23 -7.39
CA ARG A 14 -0.60 5.50 -6.17
C ARG A 14 -0.08 4.22 -5.52
N ARG A 15 -0.91 3.16 -5.45
CA ARG A 15 -0.44 1.84 -4.96
C ARG A 15 0.68 1.26 -5.85
N ALA A 16 0.56 1.38 -7.17
CA ALA A 16 1.59 0.93 -8.09
C ALA A 16 2.90 1.72 -7.95
N ILE A 17 2.83 3.05 -7.78
CA ILE A 17 4.00 3.90 -7.51
C ILE A 17 4.69 3.47 -6.21
N ILE A 18 3.92 3.26 -5.13
CA ILE A 18 4.44 2.79 -3.84
C ILE A 18 5.17 1.45 -4.01
N ALA A 19 4.55 0.49 -4.69
CA ALA A 19 5.16 -0.82 -4.93
C ALA A 19 6.46 -0.73 -5.72
N LEU A 20 6.52 0.16 -6.72
CA LEU A 20 7.71 0.39 -7.53
C LEU A 20 8.87 0.96 -6.69
N ILE A 21 8.63 2.02 -5.92
CA ILE A 21 9.68 2.69 -5.13
C ILE A 21 10.01 1.99 -3.80
N ALA A 22 9.24 0.96 -3.43
CA ALA A 22 9.55 0.10 -2.30
C ALA A 22 10.81 -0.76 -2.56
N LEU A 23 11.10 -1.04 -3.84
CA LEU A 23 12.27 -1.81 -4.24
C LEU A 23 13.54 -0.94 -4.29
N GLN A 24 13.41 0.29 -4.78
CA GLN A 24 14.51 1.24 -4.90
C GLN A 24 14.00 2.69 -4.97
N ALA A 25 14.78 3.63 -4.45
CA ALA A 25 14.46 5.05 -4.59
C ALA A 25 14.56 5.48 -6.06
N MET A 26 13.61 6.27 -6.55
CA MET A 26 13.54 6.65 -7.98
C MET A 26 13.18 8.13 -8.17
N THR A 27 13.64 8.70 -9.28
CA THR A 27 13.25 10.06 -9.68
C THR A 27 11.85 10.07 -10.32
N PRO A 28 11.14 11.22 -10.34
CA PRO A 28 9.84 11.31 -11.01
C PRO A 28 9.84 10.90 -12.49
N ASN A 29 10.94 11.13 -13.19
CA ASN A 29 11.10 10.71 -14.59
C ASN A 29 11.17 9.19 -14.70
N ALA A 30 12.05 8.56 -13.91
CA ALA A 30 12.20 7.11 -13.91
C ALA A 30 10.90 6.40 -13.48
N ILE A 31 10.14 6.98 -12.54
CA ILE A 31 8.82 6.46 -12.17
C ILE A 31 7.87 6.57 -13.37
N ALA A 32 7.81 7.72 -14.05
CA ALA A 32 6.90 7.92 -15.18
C ALA A 32 7.15 6.97 -16.36
N GLU A 33 8.39 6.53 -16.59
CA GLU A 33 8.73 5.51 -17.61
C GLU A 33 8.03 4.16 -17.38
N ASN A 34 7.57 3.88 -16.16
CA ASN A 34 6.85 2.64 -15.81
C ASN A 34 5.32 2.76 -16.00
N PHE A 35 4.82 3.89 -16.50
CA PHE A 35 3.39 4.13 -16.66
C PHE A 35 3.09 4.77 -18.02
N ASN A 36 1.92 4.46 -18.60
CA ASN A 36 1.39 5.15 -19.78
C ASN A 36 0.79 6.53 -19.41
N THR A 37 1.56 7.36 -18.71
CA THR A 37 1.12 8.69 -18.26
C THR A 37 2.26 9.70 -18.32
N THR A 38 1.92 10.97 -18.08
CA THR A 38 2.89 12.05 -18.10
C THR A 38 3.65 12.15 -16.78
N ARG A 39 4.89 12.66 -16.84
CA ARG A 39 5.67 13.03 -15.64
C ARG A 39 4.86 13.94 -14.71
N GLN A 40 4.11 14.89 -15.26
CA GLN A 40 3.26 15.81 -14.50
C GLN A 40 2.17 15.05 -13.71
N SER A 41 1.57 14.01 -14.31
CA SER A 41 0.63 13.14 -13.61
C SER A 41 1.30 12.41 -12.45
N VAL A 42 2.47 11.81 -12.68
CA VAL A 42 3.25 11.15 -11.62
C VAL A 42 3.62 12.12 -10.51
N SER A 43 4.09 13.33 -10.83
CA SER A 43 4.40 14.35 -9.83
C SER A 43 3.18 14.76 -8.99
N LYS A 44 1.97 14.78 -9.58
CA LYS A 44 0.75 14.99 -8.79
C LYS A 44 0.53 13.85 -7.80
N HIS A 45 0.67 12.59 -8.23
CA HIS A 45 0.55 11.43 -7.33
C HIS A 45 1.60 11.47 -6.20
N LEU A 46 2.86 11.74 -6.53
CA LEU A 46 3.96 11.85 -5.56
C LEU A 46 3.68 12.95 -4.54
N ARG A 47 3.16 14.11 -4.95
CA ARG A 47 2.74 15.17 -4.03
C ARG A 47 1.69 14.69 -3.02
N ILE A 48 0.66 13.97 -3.48
CA ILE A 48 -0.35 13.40 -2.58
C ILE A 48 0.29 12.44 -1.59
N LEU A 49 1.14 11.54 -2.09
CA LEU A 49 1.83 10.55 -1.27
C LEU A 49 2.74 11.20 -0.22
N THR A 50 3.45 12.28 -0.56
CA THR A 50 4.28 13.04 0.37
C THR A 50 3.44 13.78 1.41
N GLU A 51 2.32 14.39 1.01
CA GLU A 51 1.37 15.04 1.94
C GLU A 51 0.76 14.05 2.95
N CYS A 52 0.65 12.77 2.57
CA CYS A 52 0.22 11.66 3.43
C CYS A 52 1.39 10.97 4.16
N GLU A 53 2.62 11.45 3.99
CA GLU A 53 3.86 10.86 4.55
C GLU A 53 4.13 9.41 4.12
N LEU A 54 3.49 8.92 3.07
CA LEU A 54 3.74 7.57 2.53
C LEU A 54 5.09 7.49 1.79
N VAL A 55 5.62 8.62 1.35
CA VAL A 55 6.89 8.69 0.64
C VAL A 55 7.69 9.88 1.14
N LYS A 56 9.01 9.67 1.26
CA LYS A 56 9.98 10.73 1.50
C LYS A 56 10.64 11.14 0.20
N GLN A 57 11.05 12.40 0.12
CA GLN A 57 11.81 12.95 -0.98
C GLN A 57 13.20 13.37 -0.49
N GLU A 58 14.23 13.04 -1.25
CA GLU A 58 15.62 13.35 -0.94
C GLU A 58 16.28 14.00 -2.15
N GLN A 59 16.91 15.16 -1.94
CA GLN A 59 17.66 15.84 -2.99
C GLN A 59 19.06 15.25 -3.09
N GLN A 60 19.42 14.74 -4.27
CA GLN A 60 20.76 14.26 -4.58
C GLN A 60 21.28 15.00 -5.82
N GLY A 61 22.17 15.97 -5.59
CA GLY A 61 22.65 16.86 -6.65
C GLY A 61 21.53 17.68 -7.26
N ARG A 62 21.23 17.48 -8.55
CA ARG A 62 20.14 18.17 -9.27
C ARG A 62 18.83 17.38 -9.31
N GLU A 63 18.82 16.16 -8.81
CA GLU A 63 17.68 15.25 -8.88
C GLU A 63 17.01 15.08 -7.51
N ILE A 64 15.71 14.82 -7.55
CA ILE A 64 14.92 14.45 -6.36
C ILE A 64 14.58 12.97 -6.49
N TYR A 65 14.93 12.19 -5.48
CA TYR A 65 14.61 10.79 -5.35
C TYR A 65 13.45 10.60 -4.37
N TYR A 66 12.54 9.70 -4.70
CA TYR A 66 11.41 9.31 -3.87
C TYR A 66 11.57 7.87 -3.42
N SER A 67 11.31 7.62 -2.13
CA SER A 67 11.33 6.28 -1.54
C SER A 67 10.17 6.10 -0.57
N LEU A 68 9.73 4.86 -0.38
CA LEU A 68 8.68 4.52 0.57
C LEU A 68 9.06 4.86 2.01
N GLU A 69 8.13 5.43 2.76
CA GLU A 69 8.22 5.55 4.22
C GLU A 69 7.52 4.36 4.89
N VAL A 70 8.31 3.37 5.30
CA VAL A 70 7.80 2.08 5.78
C VAL A 70 7.06 2.23 7.11
N GLU A 71 7.48 3.16 7.97
CA GLU A 71 6.78 3.34 9.26
C GLU A 71 5.36 3.84 9.06
N LYS A 72 5.12 4.69 8.05
CA LYS A 72 3.78 5.21 7.77
C LYS A 72 2.84 4.16 7.22
N ILE A 73 3.33 3.23 6.38
CA ILE A 73 2.47 2.19 5.81
C ILE A 73 2.01 1.15 6.84
N LYS A 74 2.73 1.00 7.98
CA LYS A 74 2.32 0.13 9.08
C LYS A 74 0.98 0.54 9.70
N GLU A 75 0.58 1.81 9.62
CA GLU A 75 -0.75 2.25 10.09
C GLU A 75 -1.88 1.51 9.37
N VAL A 76 -1.71 1.27 8.06
CA VAL A 76 -2.66 0.50 7.25
C VAL A 76 -2.66 -0.96 7.66
N ASP A 77 -1.47 -1.56 7.82
CA ASP A 77 -1.35 -2.96 8.25
C ASP A 77 -2.00 -3.20 9.62
N GLN A 78 -1.72 -2.33 10.59
CA GLN A 78 -2.32 -2.39 11.93
C GLN A 78 -3.84 -2.30 11.87
N TRP A 79 -4.39 -1.38 11.07
CA TRP A 79 -5.83 -1.25 10.90
C TRP A 79 -6.45 -2.49 10.26
N VAL A 80 -5.87 -3.01 9.17
CA VAL A 80 -6.37 -4.22 8.48
C VAL A 80 -6.25 -5.46 9.37
N SER A 81 -5.20 -5.55 10.20
CA SER A 81 -4.94 -6.72 11.06
C SER A 81 -6.08 -7.01 12.05
N GLN A 82 -6.82 -5.98 12.46
CA GLN A 82 -7.98 -6.12 13.36
C GLN A 82 -9.11 -6.91 12.70
N PHE A 83 -9.31 -6.73 11.40
CA PHE A 83 -10.33 -7.43 10.62
C PHE A 83 -9.87 -8.81 10.18
N ARG A 84 -8.56 -9.05 10.04
CA ARG A 84 -8.02 -10.37 9.69
C ARG A 84 -8.49 -11.46 10.67
N LYS A 85 -8.49 -11.15 11.97
CA LYS A 85 -8.98 -12.05 13.03
C LYS A 85 -10.45 -12.43 12.87
N LEU A 86 -11.28 -11.54 12.32
CA LEU A 86 -12.70 -11.81 12.07
C LEU A 86 -12.90 -12.81 10.93
N TRP A 87 -12.08 -12.76 9.89
CA TRP A 87 -12.11 -13.72 8.79
C TRP A 87 -11.52 -15.07 9.19
N GLU A 88 -10.43 -15.10 9.93
CA GLU A 88 -9.83 -16.34 10.44
C GLU A 88 -10.81 -17.11 11.35
N THR A 89 -11.57 -16.40 12.18
CA THR A 89 -12.61 -17.03 13.03
C THR A 89 -13.70 -17.72 12.19
N ARG A 90 -14.07 -17.17 11.04
CA ARG A 90 -15.07 -17.77 10.14
C ARG A 90 -14.58 -19.07 9.50
N PHE A 91 -13.28 -19.18 9.22
CA PHE A 91 -12.69 -20.43 8.73
C PHE A 91 -12.61 -21.50 9.81
N ASN A 92 -12.26 -21.13 11.06
CA ASN A 92 -12.25 -22.08 12.18
C ASN A 92 -13.65 -22.67 12.45
N GLN A 93 -14.71 -21.85 12.38
CA GLN A 93 -16.08 -22.33 12.54
C GLN A 93 -16.50 -23.31 11.43
N LEU A 94 -16.01 -23.11 10.20
CA LEU A 94 -16.25 -24.04 9.10
C LEU A 94 -15.51 -25.36 9.32
N ASP A 95 -14.26 -25.32 9.79
CA ASP A 95 -13.48 -26.51 10.12
C ASP A 95 -14.13 -27.34 11.25
N ASP A 96 -14.70 -26.67 12.25
CA ASP A 96 -15.43 -27.35 13.34
C ASP A 96 -16.66 -28.09 12.82
N VAL A 97 -17.47 -27.45 11.96
CA VAL A 97 -18.66 -28.06 11.34
C VAL A 97 -18.26 -29.23 10.42
N LEU A 98 -17.23 -29.06 9.60
CA LEU A 98 -16.73 -30.12 8.71
C LEU A 98 -16.20 -31.32 9.52
N SER A 99 -15.56 -31.06 10.66
CA SER A 99 -15.08 -32.10 11.57
C SER A 99 -16.23 -32.86 12.23
N THR A 100 -17.30 -32.17 12.63
CA THR A 100 -18.50 -32.82 13.19
C THR A 100 -19.22 -33.68 12.16
N LEU A 101 -19.39 -33.18 10.92
CA LEU A 101 -20.02 -33.95 9.84
C LEU A 101 -19.22 -35.21 9.45
N LYS A 102 -17.88 -35.13 9.44
CA LYS A 102 -17.02 -36.31 9.21
C LYS A 102 -17.13 -37.36 10.33
N GLN A 103 -17.32 -36.94 11.58
CA GLN A 103 -17.52 -37.86 12.70
C GLN A 103 -18.89 -38.54 12.67
N GLN A 104 -19.92 -37.90 12.12
CA GLN A 104 -21.27 -38.47 11.99
C GLN A 104 -21.43 -39.44 10.80
N GLN A 105 -20.48 -39.46 9.86
CA GLN A 105 -20.48 -40.41 8.72
C GLN A 105 -19.65 -41.69 8.98
N LYS A 106 -19.06 -41.84 10.17
CA LYS A 106 -18.38 -43.07 10.62
C LYS A 106 -19.26 -43.84 11.59
#